data_AF-A0A382JY06-F1
#
_entry.id   AF-A0A382JY06-F1
#
_cell.length_a   1.000
_cell.length_b   1.000
_cell.length_c   1.000
_cell.angle_alpha   90.00
_cell.angle_beta   90.00
_cell.angle_gamma   90.00
#
_symmetry.space_group_name_H-M   'P 1'
#
loop_
_entity.id
_entity.type
_entity.pdbx_description
1 polymer ?
#
loop_
_entity_poly.entity_id
_entity_poly.type
_entity_poly.pdbx_seq_one_letter_code
_entity_poly.pdbx_strand_id
1 'polypeptide(L)'
;MAIKDKKDVSVLVEAQVPEFITQEHPKFKYFIEKYYEFMESQQVYFTGFTFNEDRLVLDSTDGSENAGDKILYEDEAGLQLESDRDTLGNANLQFLIGETLTGGTSTATAVVTGTKGNTLAFIKPTNEATFQIDETITGGTSRATASLANGISANVFPEGSIESFRSRGAIAATRDLENMQDIDKTNEGLIDDAWKKEFYTNIPTATKTDRRQLLKNMKEVYQSKGNESSFTWLFRSLYAKEDVEFYYPKTDMSKMSHGKWTLDKSVKILTSTANNINLFTGQNITGLSSNATATVETAISSFAGSLQVTELTLSSVVAGLDADGTLGTFRIGEAV
;
A
#
# COMPACT_ATOMS: atom_id res chain seq x y z
N MET A 1 28.04 -3.43 21.99
CA MET A 1 28.92 -2.45 21.33
C MET A 1 28.11 -1.87 20.19
N ALA A 2 27.67 -0.60 20.31
CA ALA A 2 26.80 0.02 19.31
C ALA A 2 27.51 0.02 17.94
N ILE A 3 26.80 -0.39 16.89
CA ILE A 3 27.33 -0.42 15.52
C ILE A 3 27.50 1.04 15.09
N LYS A 4 28.73 1.56 15.19
CA LYS A 4 29.10 2.89 14.72
C LYS A 4 29.29 2.84 13.21
N ASP A 5 28.48 3.59 12.46
CA ASP A 5 28.58 3.68 11.00
C ASP A 5 29.68 4.69 10.64
N LYS A 6 30.40 4.45 9.53
CA LYS A 6 31.49 5.31 9.05
C LYS A 6 31.01 6.73 8.71
N LYS A 7 29.70 6.89 8.47
CA LYS A 7 29.05 8.18 8.20
C LYS A 7 28.65 8.95 9.47
N ASP A 8 28.77 8.35 10.65
CA ASP A 8 28.40 9.01 11.89
C ASP A 8 29.42 10.10 12.25
N VAL A 9 28.92 11.27 12.60
CA VAL A 9 29.70 12.40 13.12
C VAL A 9 30.44 11.99 14.38
N SER A 10 29.86 11.11 15.21
CA SER A 10 30.51 10.55 16.40
C SER A 10 31.81 9.79 16.10
N VAL A 11 31.95 9.21 14.90
CA VAL A 11 33.21 8.56 14.44
C VAL A 11 34.18 9.57 13.86
N LEU A 12 33.68 10.61 13.19
CA LEU A 12 34.52 11.66 12.60
C LEU A 12 35.17 12.56 13.66
N VAL A 13 34.51 12.75 14.81
CA VAL A 13 35.07 13.47 15.96
C VAL A 13 36.41 12.86 16.40
N GLU A 14 36.54 11.53 16.37
CA GLU A 14 37.78 10.87 16.79
C GLU A 14 38.99 11.27 15.94
N ALA A 15 38.78 11.55 14.65
CA ALA A 15 39.82 11.99 13.72
C ALA A 15 40.08 13.51 13.75
N GLN A 16 39.15 14.29 14.31
CA GLN A 16 39.19 15.76 14.28
C GLN A 16 39.66 16.39 15.60
N VAL A 17 39.63 15.64 16.70
CA VAL A 17 40.07 16.14 18.00
C VAL A 17 41.60 16.15 18.06
N PRO A 18 42.25 17.30 18.36
CA PRO A 18 43.69 17.37 18.53
C PRO A 18 44.21 16.42 19.62
N GLU A 19 45.37 15.81 19.38
CA GLU A 19 45.97 14.79 20.25
C GLU A 19 46.18 15.29 21.70
N PHE A 20 46.45 16.59 21.87
CA PHE A 20 46.54 17.24 23.19
C PHE A 20 45.26 17.07 24.05
N ILE A 21 44.08 17.19 23.44
CA ILE A 21 42.80 17.01 24.13
C ILE A 21 42.61 15.54 24.51
N THR A 22 43.10 14.62 23.68
CA THR A 22 43.02 13.18 23.96
C THR A 22 43.91 12.76 25.13
N GLN A 23 45.04 13.43 25.34
CA GLN A 23 45.98 13.14 26.41
C GLN A 23 45.62 13.84 27.73
N GLU A 24 45.28 15.14 27.68
CA GLU A 24 45.06 15.94 28.89
C GLU A 24 43.61 15.89 29.40
N HIS A 25 42.63 15.68 28.52
CA HIS A 25 41.21 15.71 28.86
C HIS A 25 40.44 14.51 28.31
N PRO A 26 40.75 13.27 28.77
CA PRO A 26 40.09 12.07 28.28
C PRO A 26 38.57 12.06 28.53
N LYS A 27 38.11 12.68 29.64
CA LYS A 27 36.68 12.84 29.93
C LYS A 27 35.96 13.77 28.93
N PHE A 28 36.66 14.75 28.39
CA PHE A 28 36.10 15.69 27.41
C PHE A 28 35.92 15.02 26.05
N LYS A 29 36.89 14.20 25.61
CA LYS A 29 36.74 13.34 24.43
C LYS A 29 35.48 12.47 24.55
N TYR A 30 35.35 11.74 25.66
CA TYR A 30 34.20 10.89 25.92
C TYR A 30 32.87 11.66 25.93
N PHE A 31 32.85 12.87 26.50
CA PHE A 31 31.67 13.72 26.49
C PHE A 31 31.26 14.14 25.08
N ILE A 32 32.19 14.60 24.24
CA ILE A 32 31.89 15.02 22.87
C ILE A 32 31.35 13.83 22.06
N GLU A 33 31.97 12.65 22.15
CA GLU A 33 31.49 11.46 21.46
C GLU A 33 30.04 11.13 21.85
N LYS A 34 29.75 11.11 23.16
CA LYS A 34 28.41 10.83 23.66
C LYS A 34 27.39 11.93 23.33
N TYR A 35 27.82 13.18 23.24
CA TYR A 35 26.98 14.29 22.83
C TYR A 35 26.55 14.15 21.36
N TYR A 36 27.47 13.81 20.46
CA TYR A 36 27.11 13.59 19.06
C TYR A 36 26.30 12.31 18.86
N GLU A 37 26.60 11.23 19.58
CA GLU A 37 25.79 10.00 19.58
C GLU A 37 24.35 10.29 20.04
N PHE A 38 24.18 11.17 21.04
CA PHE A 38 22.87 11.65 21.47
C PHE A 38 22.17 12.48 20.38
N MET A 39 22.88 13.41 19.73
CA MET A 39 22.31 14.26 18.67
C MET A 39 21.93 13.49 17.39
N GLU A 40 22.56 12.35 17.16
CA GLU A 40 22.25 11.39 16.08
C GLU A 40 21.11 10.43 16.42
N SER A 41 20.77 10.31 17.71
CA SER A 41 19.70 9.45 18.17
C SER A 41 18.33 10.10 18.05
N GLN A 42 17.31 9.23 17.97
CA GLN A 42 15.91 9.59 18.02
C GLN A 42 15.37 9.19 19.39
N GLN A 43 14.69 10.10 20.06
CA GLN A 43 14.01 9.83 21.32
C GLN A 43 12.63 9.23 21.03
N VAL A 44 12.31 8.09 21.66
CA VAL A 44 11.00 7.44 21.54
C VAL A 44 10.37 7.27 22.91
N TYR A 45 9.06 7.45 22.97
CA TYR A 45 8.24 7.26 24.17
C TYR A 45 7.44 5.96 24.09
N PHE A 46 7.44 5.19 25.18
CA PHE A 46 6.71 3.92 25.29
C PHE A 46 5.97 3.79 26.61
N THR A 47 4.96 2.93 26.61
CA THR A 47 4.18 2.54 27.79
C THR A 47 3.98 1.02 27.82
N GLY A 48 3.81 0.49 29.03
CA GLY A 48 3.51 -0.92 29.26
C GLY A 48 4.64 -1.85 28.88
N PHE A 49 5.52 -2.18 29.82
CA PHE A 49 6.51 -3.24 29.61
C PHE A 49 5.95 -4.59 30.02
N THR A 50 6.11 -5.57 29.14
CA THR A 50 5.90 -6.98 29.45
C THR A 50 7.14 -7.77 29.06
N PHE A 51 7.61 -8.65 29.94
CA PHE A 51 8.79 -9.47 29.69
C PHE A 51 8.34 -10.86 29.22
N ASN A 52 8.84 -11.30 28.06
CA ASN A 52 8.53 -12.62 27.53
C ASN A 52 9.60 -13.64 27.98
N GLU A 53 9.54 -14.00 29.26
CA GLU A 53 10.44 -14.98 29.89
C GLU A 53 9.90 -16.40 29.73
N ASP A 54 10.80 -17.39 29.68
CA ASP A 54 10.41 -18.79 29.52
C ASP A 54 9.76 -19.30 30.81
N ARG A 55 8.49 -19.70 30.72
CA ARG A 55 7.74 -20.25 31.85
C ARG A 55 7.93 -21.76 31.93
N LEU A 56 8.11 -22.29 33.13
CA LEU A 56 8.04 -23.73 33.36
C LEU A 56 6.63 -24.22 33.04
N VAL A 57 6.50 -25.08 32.02
CA VAL A 57 5.26 -25.78 31.70
C VAL A 57 5.37 -27.19 32.24
N LEU A 58 4.51 -27.52 33.21
CA LEU A 58 4.38 -28.87 33.71
C LEU A 58 3.44 -29.63 32.78
N ASP A 59 3.98 -30.60 32.05
CA ASP A 59 3.21 -31.47 31.15
C ASP A 59 2.54 -32.58 31.96
N SER A 60 1.21 -32.67 31.87
CA SER A 60 0.40 -33.78 32.38
C SER A 60 0.19 -34.75 31.23
N THR A 61 1.14 -35.65 31.02
CA THR A 61 1.02 -36.71 30.00
C THR A 61 -0.12 -37.69 30.30
N ASP A 62 -0.65 -37.70 31.53
CA ASP A 62 -1.63 -38.68 32.00
C ASP A 62 -3.09 -38.17 32.05
N GLY A 63 -3.40 -36.99 31.49
CA GLY A 63 -4.79 -36.52 31.35
C GLY A 63 -5.53 -36.25 32.67
N SER A 64 -4.80 -36.18 33.78
CA SER A 64 -5.29 -35.64 35.05
C SER A 64 -5.37 -34.11 34.94
N GLU A 65 -6.54 -33.53 35.25
CA GLU A 65 -6.84 -32.09 35.11
C GLU A 65 -5.97 -31.18 36.00
N ASN A 66 -5.10 -31.73 36.87
CA ASN A 66 -4.20 -30.95 37.73
C ASN A 66 -2.76 -31.47 37.68
N ALA A 67 -1.99 -31.05 36.67
CA ALA A 67 -0.53 -30.86 36.84
C ALA A 67 -0.18 -29.51 37.51
N GLY A 68 -1.19 -28.81 38.04
CA GLY A 68 -1.06 -27.52 38.71
C GLY A 68 -0.74 -27.61 40.20
N ASP A 69 -0.32 -28.77 40.70
CA ASP A 69 0.23 -28.88 42.05
C ASP A 69 1.57 -28.14 42.05
N LYS A 70 1.48 -26.91 42.54
CA LYS A 70 2.56 -25.96 42.82
C LYS A 70 3.85 -26.73 43.09
N ILE A 71 4.94 -26.40 42.38
CA ILE A 71 6.25 -26.74 42.92
C ILE A 71 6.30 -26.03 44.28
N LEU A 72 6.33 -26.80 45.37
CA LEU A 72 6.39 -26.27 46.73
C LEU A 72 7.82 -26.38 47.23
N TYR A 73 8.24 -25.40 48.03
CA TYR A 73 9.38 -25.56 48.90
C TYR A 73 9.05 -26.57 50.02
N GLU A 74 10.07 -27.03 50.76
CA GLU A 74 9.91 -27.99 51.87
C GLU A 74 8.98 -27.51 53.00
N ASP A 75 8.70 -26.21 53.04
CA ASP A 75 7.80 -25.54 53.98
C ASP A 75 6.37 -25.35 53.43
N GLU A 76 6.03 -26.03 52.32
CA GLU A 76 4.74 -25.92 51.62
C GLU A 76 4.47 -24.52 51.02
N ALA A 77 5.45 -23.62 50.98
CA ALA A 77 5.34 -22.36 50.27
C ALA A 77 5.43 -22.59 48.75
N GLY A 78 4.56 -21.95 47.97
CA GLY A 78 4.63 -22.00 46.52
C GLY A 78 5.94 -21.43 45.99
N LEU A 79 6.59 -22.13 45.05
CA LEU A 79 7.74 -21.63 44.31
C LEU A 79 7.28 -20.41 43.50
N GLN A 80 7.58 -19.21 44.01
CA GLN A 80 7.43 -17.96 43.27
C GLN A 80 8.54 -17.93 42.20
N LEU A 81 8.20 -18.21 40.94
CA LEU A 81 9.11 -18.10 39.79
C LEU A 81 9.25 -16.64 39.36
N GLU A 82 8.24 -15.83 39.65
CA GLU A 82 8.17 -14.41 39.36
C GLU A 82 8.24 -13.60 40.66
N SER A 83 9.20 -12.69 40.76
CA SER A 83 8.90 -11.43 41.41
C SER A 83 8.10 -10.62 40.39
N ASP A 84 6.91 -10.13 40.73
CA ASP A 84 6.32 -8.96 40.04
C ASP A 84 7.41 -7.89 40.00
N ARG A 85 8.14 -7.81 38.89
CA ARG A 85 9.26 -6.88 38.82
C ARG A 85 8.65 -5.51 38.81
N ASP A 86 8.95 -4.73 39.84
CA ASP A 86 8.45 -3.37 39.96
C ASP A 86 9.04 -2.51 38.83
N THR A 87 8.33 -2.48 37.70
CA THR A 87 8.64 -1.65 36.54
C THR A 87 8.42 -0.16 36.82
N LEU A 88 7.86 0.20 37.98
CA LEU A 88 7.71 1.59 38.41
C LEU A 88 8.93 2.04 39.25
N GLY A 89 9.47 1.16 40.09
CA GLY A 89 10.60 1.41 40.99
C GLY A 89 12.00 1.09 40.42
N ASN A 90 12.13 0.27 39.37
CA ASN A 90 13.44 -0.15 38.85
C ASN A 90 13.65 0.23 37.37
N ALA A 91 14.42 1.31 37.16
CA ALA A 91 14.77 1.87 35.86
C ALA A 91 15.73 1.03 35.00
N ASN A 92 16.31 -0.03 35.56
CA ASN A 92 17.28 -0.90 34.88
C ASN A 92 16.64 -2.12 34.21
N LEU A 93 15.33 -2.32 34.37
CA LEU A 93 14.61 -3.46 33.79
C LEU A 93 14.18 -3.24 32.34
N GLN A 94 14.48 -2.09 31.75
CA GLN A 94 14.10 -1.75 30.39
C GLN A 94 15.03 -2.35 29.33
N PHE A 95 14.84 -1.87 28.09
CA PHE A 95 15.69 -2.21 26.97
C PHE A 95 17.19 -2.00 27.24
N LEU A 96 18.01 -2.96 26.82
CA LEU A 96 19.46 -2.94 27.00
C LEU A 96 20.12 -2.02 25.97
N ILE A 97 21.08 -1.21 26.42
CA ILE A 97 21.87 -0.36 25.52
C ILE A 97 22.62 -1.25 24.51
N GLY A 98 22.40 -0.98 23.24
CA GLY A 98 22.98 -1.69 22.10
C GLY A 98 22.13 -2.86 21.59
N GLU A 99 20.95 -3.12 22.15
CA GLU A 99 20.05 -4.13 21.60
C GLU A 99 19.23 -3.62 20.41
N THR A 100 18.71 -4.56 19.61
CA THR A 100 17.83 -4.25 18.47
C THR A 100 16.37 -4.37 18.88
N LEU A 101 15.63 -3.29 18.66
CA LEU A 101 14.18 -3.18 18.78
C LEU A 101 13.55 -3.51 17.43
N THR A 102 12.52 -4.36 17.43
CA THR A 102 11.76 -4.74 16.24
C THR A 102 10.28 -4.41 16.44
N GLY A 103 9.69 -3.66 15.52
CA GLY A 103 8.26 -3.35 15.49
C GLY A 103 7.43 -4.53 14.98
N GLY A 104 6.33 -4.86 15.66
CA GLY A 104 5.44 -5.96 15.30
C GLY A 104 4.59 -5.72 14.04
N THR A 105 4.19 -4.47 13.77
CA THR A 105 3.32 -4.09 12.65
C THR A 105 4.11 -3.49 11.49
N SER A 106 5.07 -2.62 11.78
CA SER A 106 5.90 -1.89 10.82
C SER A 106 7.13 -2.66 10.38
N THR A 107 7.52 -3.74 11.08
CA THR A 107 8.79 -4.46 10.89
C THR A 107 10.03 -3.56 10.98
N ALA A 108 9.88 -2.35 11.55
CA ALA A 108 10.95 -1.39 11.71
C ALA A 108 11.96 -1.91 12.75
N THR A 109 13.24 -1.77 12.44
CA THR A 109 14.33 -2.19 13.33
C THR A 109 15.17 -1.00 13.73
N ALA A 110 15.51 -0.88 15.02
CA ALA A 110 16.38 0.17 15.53
C ALA A 110 17.26 -0.32 16.67
N VAL A 111 18.46 0.25 16.81
CA VAL A 111 19.39 -0.06 17.92
C VAL A 111 19.23 0.97 19.03
N VAL A 112 19.16 0.50 20.29
CA VAL A 112 19.09 1.38 21.47
C VAL A 112 20.47 1.98 21.74
N THR A 113 20.59 3.30 21.72
CA THR A 113 21.84 4.02 22.05
C THR A 113 21.86 4.51 23.51
N GLY A 114 20.69 4.65 24.13
CA GLY A 114 20.57 5.03 25.52
C GLY A 114 19.13 4.91 26.01
N THR A 115 18.95 5.01 27.32
CA THR A 115 17.63 4.97 27.94
C THR A 115 17.53 5.99 29.07
N LYS A 116 16.31 6.46 29.36
CA LYS A 116 16.04 7.46 30.40
C LYS A 116 14.76 7.11 31.16
N GLY A 117 14.90 6.54 32.35
CA GLY A 117 13.75 6.10 33.14
C GLY A 117 13.00 4.94 32.47
N ASN A 118 11.71 4.78 32.77
CA ASN A 118 10.88 3.65 32.31
C ASN A 118 10.00 3.96 31.10
N THR A 119 10.19 5.09 30.44
CA THR A 119 9.26 5.57 29.41
C THR A 119 9.96 6.15 28.18
N LEU A 120 11.28 6.30 28.21
CA LEU A 120 12.05 6.96 27.16
C LEU A 120 13.29 6.14 26.78
N ALA A 121 13.46 5.89 25.49
CA ALA A 121 14.72 5.39 24.93
C ALA A 121 15.21 6.25 23.78
N PHE A 122 16.52 6.23 23.59
CA PHE A 122 17.22 6.80 22.45
C PHE A 122 17.55 5.66 21.51
N ILE A 123 17.11 5.78 20.27
CA ILE A 123 17.23 4.74 19.25
C ILE A 123 17.86 5.30 17.97
N LYS A 124 18.54 4.43 17.24
CA LYS A 124 19.05 4.70 15.90
C LYS A 124 18.41 3.71 14.93
N PRO A 125 17.64 4.16 13.92
CA PRO A 125 17.02 3.25 12.96
C PRO A 125 18.09 2.49 12.18
N THR A 126 17.84 1.21 11.95
CA THR A 126 18.72 0.29 11.19
C THR A 126 18.12 -0.08 9.83
N ASN A 127 16.81 0.10 9.66
CA ASN A 127 16.09 -0.12 8.42
C ASN A 127 15.36 1.16 7.98
N GLU A 128 14.93 1.20 6.72
CA GLU A 128 14.14 2.29 6.13
C GLU A 128 12.67 2.30 6.61
N ALA A 129 12.19 1.20 7.20
CA ALA A 129 10.85 1.14 7.77
C ALA A 129 10.71 2.07 9.00
N THR A 130 9.54 2.71 9.11
CA THR A 130 9.21 3.66 10.17
C THR A 130 8.23 3.03 11.16
N PHE A 131 8.52 3.19 12.46
CA PHE A 131 7.61 2.75 13.52
C PHE A 131 6.26 3.46 13.43
N GLN A 132 5.19 2.78 13.86
CA GLN A 132 3.86 3.35 13.94
C GLN A 132 3.48 3.66 15.40
N ILE A 133 2.54 4.58 15.59
CA ILE A 133 1.95 4.83 16.91
C ILE A 133 1.13 3.60 17.35
N ASP A 134 1.11 3.33 18.66
CA ASP A 134 0.40 2.21 19.29
C ASP A 134 0.86 0.81 18.81
N GLU A 135 2.01 0.74 18.15
CA GLU A 135 2.64 -0.51 17.77
C GLU A 135 3.43 -1.11 18.94
N THR A 136 3.52 -2.45 18.98
CA THR A 136 4.38 -3.17 19.93
C THR A 136 5.81 -3.30 19.41
N ILE A 137 6.79 -2.88 20.20
CA ILE A 137 8.22 -3.11 19.98
C ILE A 137 8.65 -4.29 20.82
N THR A 138 9.46 -5.17 20.21
CA THR A 138 10.13 -6.28 20.89
C THR A 138 11.64 -6.07 20.91
N GLY A 139 12.27 -6.17 22.07
CA GLY A 139 13.72 -6.17 22.23
C GLY A 139 14.31 -7.55 21.94
N GLY A 140 15.37 -7.60 21.12
CA GLY A 140 15.99 -8.87 20.71
C GLY A 140 16.73 -9.60 21.83
N THR A 141 17.35 -8.87 22.77
CA THR A 141 18.14 -9.47 23.86
C THR A 141 17.32 -9.56 25.14
N SER A 142 16.63 -8.47 25.49
CA SER A 142 15.77 -8.41 26.67
C SER A 142 14.50 -9.25 26.52
N ARG A 143 14.09 -9.59 25.29
CA ARG A 143 12.77 -10.17 24.97
C ARG A 143 11.60 -9.38 25.58
N ALA A 144 11.86 -8.13 25.97
CA ALA A 144 10.86 -7.23 26.52
C ALA A 144 10.02 -6.69 25.37
N THR A 145 8.72 -6.59 25.59
CA THR A 145 7.81 -5.92 24.68
C THR A 145 7.25 -4.67 25.33
N ALA A 146 7.19 -3.58 24.56
CA ALA A 146 6.59 -2.32 24.98
C ALA A 146 5.74 -1.72 23.87
N SER A 147 4.69 -0.98 24.21
CA SER A 147 3.89 -0.26 23.21
C SER A 147 4.48 1.13 22.98
N LEU A 148 4.66 1.55 21.72
CA LEU A 148 4.90 2.97 21.45
C LEU A 148 3.67 3.76 21.86
N ALA A 149 3.90 4.88 22.53
CA ALA A 149 2.83 5.69 23.08
C ALA A 149 2.98 7.15 22.71
N ASN A 150 1.90 7.90 22.87
CA ASN A 150 1.87 9.32 22.60
C ASN A 150 2.55 10.12 23.73
N GLY A 151 3.79 10.55 23.50
CA GLY A 151 4.56 11.39 24.38
C GLY A 151 4.10 12.85 24.46
N ILE A 152 3.23 13.33 23.54
CA ILE A 152 2.55 14.64 23.69
C ILE A 152 1.51 14.55 24.80
N SER A 153 0.66 13.51 24.80
CA SER A 153 -0.32 13.30 25.87
C SER A 153 0.31 13.04 27.24
N ALA A 154 1.56 12.56 27.26
CA ALA A 154 2.35 12.37 28.47
C ALA A 154 3.15 13.63 28.90
N ASN A 155 3.00 14.76 28.20
CA ASN A 155 3.73 16.01 28.44
C ASN A 155 5.27 15.87 28.37
N VAL A 156 5.76 14.88 27.61
CA VAL A 156 7.18 14.57 27.41
C VAL A 156 7.72 15.27 26.16
N PHE A 157 6.87 15.41 25.13
CA PHE A 157 7.17 16.16 23.91
C PHE A 157 6.33 17.43 23.83
N PRO A 158 6.84 18.52 23.21
CA PRO A 158 6.07 19.75 23.01
C PRO A 158 4.78 19.51 22.22
N GLU A 159 3.72 20.28 22.50
CA GLU A 159 2.42 20.20 21.81
C GLU A 159 2.51 20.39 20.29
N GLY A 160 3.57 21.04 19.78
CA GLY A 160 3.81 21.23 18.35
C GLY A 160 4.63 20.11 17.67
N SER A 161 4.81 18.96 18.31
CA SER A 161 5.60 17.85 17.74
C SER A 161 4.81 17.15 16.63
N ILE A 162 5.41 17.07 15.44
CA ILE A 162 4.81 16.42 14.25
C ILE A 162 4.61 14.91 14.46
N GLU A 163 5.45 14.30 15.31
CA GLU A 163 5.32 12.91 15.70
C GLU A 163 5.03 12.81 17.19
N SER A 164 3.91 12.20 17.52
CA SER A 164 3.43 12.07 18.89
C SER A 164 4.28 11.12 19.74
N PHE A 165 4.92 10.13 19.13
CA PHE A 165 5.66 9.08 19.84
C PHE A 165 7.18 9.25 19.79
N ARG A 166 7.70 10.20 19.01
CA ARG A 166 9.15 10.37 18.82
C ARG A 166 9.58 11.81 18.58
N SER A 167 10.79 12.12 19.05
CA SER A 167 11.48 13.38 18.80
C SER A 167 12.88 13.10 18.25
N ARG A 168 13.37 13.93 17.34
CA ARG A 168 14.66 13.73 16.68
C ARG A 168 15.66 14.77 17.15
N GLY A 169 16.91 14.37 17.41
CA GLY A 169 18.02 15.31 17.55
C GLY A 169 18.27 16.06 16.24
N ALA A 170 18.92 17.24 16.29
CA ALA A 170 19.08 18.09 15.10
C ALA A 170 19.84 17.40 13.96
N ILE A 171 20.82 16.56 14.28
CA ILE A 171 21.61 15.83 13.28
C ILE A 171 20.76 14.71 12.67
N ALA A 172 20.05 13.94 13.50
CA ALA A 172 19.12 12.91 13.04
C ALA A 172 18.03 13.49 12.12
N ALA A 173 17.43 14.62 12.53
CA ALA A 173 16.40 15.31 11.76
C ALA A 173 16.91 15.76 10.39
N THR A 174 18.15 16.27 10.31
CA THR A 174 18.73 16.73 9.04
C THR A 174 19.00 15.57 8.09
N ARG A 175 19.48 14.44 8.60
CA ARG A 175 19.73 13.24 7.79
C ARG A 175 18.44 12.63 7.25
N ASP A 176 17.42 12.58 8.07
CA ASP A 176 16.16 11.93 7.71
C ASP A 176 15.26 12.84 6.84
N LEU A 177 15.64 14.11 6.63
CA LEU A 177 14.87 15.11 5.89
C LEU A 177 14.66 14.71 4.42
N GLU A 178 15.63 14.08 3.77
CA GLU A 178 15.49 13.59 2.40
C GLU A 178 14.36 12.56 2.29
N ASN A 179 14.33 11.60 3.22
CA ASN A 179 13.27 10.59 3.28
C ASN A 179 11.90 11.20 3.65
N MET A 180 11.88 12.33 4.36
CA MET A 180 10.64 13.07 4.65
C MET A 180 10.08 13.85 3.47
N GLN A 181 10.80 13.97 2.35
CA GLN A 181 10.25 14.60 1.15
C GLN A 181 9.42 13.62 0.32
N ASP A 182 9.73 12.33 0.39
CA ASP A 182 9.02 11.29 -0.37
C ASP A 182 7.78 10.80 0.39
N ILE A 183 6.61 10.97 -0.21
CA ILE A 183 5.31 10.59 0.36
C ILE A 183 5.19 9.12 0.75
N ASP A 184 5.90 8.25 0.05
CA ASP A 184 5.84 6.81 0.31
C ASP A 184 6.65 6.46 1.57
N LYS A 185 7.62 7.31 1.95
CA LYS A 185 8.52 7.13 3.10
C LYS A 185 8.22 8.06 4.28
N THR A 186 7.37 9.07 4.09
CA THR A 186 7.02 10.01 5.15
C THR A 186 6.21 9.39 6.27
N ASN A 187 6.37 9.97 7.46
CA ASN A 187 5.57 9.66 8.63
C ASN A 187 4.15 10.21 8.49
N GLU A 188 3.17 9.47 9.03
CA GLU A 188 1.75 9.82 8.90
C GLU A 188 1.40 11.16 9.56
N GLY A 189 2.06 11.51 10.68
CA GLY A 189 1.84 12.80 11.35
C GLY A 189 2.16 14.01 10.46
N LEU A 190 3.21 13.93 9.63
CA LEU A 190 3.54 15.02 8.70
C LEU A 190 2.49 15.15 7.58
N ILE A 191 1.94 14.01 7.15
CA ILE A 191 0.88 13.97 6.15
C ILE A 191 -0.38 14.67 6.68
N ASP A 192 -0.78 14.35 7.93
CA ASP A 192 -2.03 14.83 8.52
C ASP A 192 -1.97 16.30 8.99
N ASP A 193 -0.83 16.76 9.53
CA ASP A 193 -0.72 18.12 10.10
C ASP A 193 -0.26 19.18 9.10
N ALA A 194 0.76 18.87 8.29
CA ALA A 194 1.35 19.83 7.37
C ALA A 194 0.72 19.75 5.98
N TRP A 195 0.68 18.55 5.39
CA TRP A 195 0.32 18.41 3.98
C TRP A 195 -1.18 18.47 3.75
N LYS A 196 -1.99 17.91 4.65
CA LYS A 196 -3.44 18.01 4.57
C LYS A 196 -3.91 19.46 4.58
N LYS A 197 -3.30 20.31 5.42
CA LYS A 197 -3.67 21.74 5.51
C LYS A 197 -3.40 22.50 4.22
N GLU A 198 -2.28 22.21 3.55
CA GLU A 198 -1.87 22.87 2.31
C GLU A 198 -2.64 22.37 1.10
N PHE A 199 -2.86 21.05 1.01
CA PHE A 199 -3.39 20.45 -0.21
C PHE A 199 -4.90 20.11 -0.13
N TYR A 200 -5.42 19.68 1.03
CA TYR A 200 -6.81 19.17 1.16
C TYR A 200 -7.44 19.37 2.55
N THR A 201 -8.04 20.53 2.79
CA THR A 201 -8.75 20.82 4.06
C THR A 201 -10.04 20.01 4.25
N ASN A 202 -10.70 19.62 3.14
CA ASN A 202 -12.06 19.08 3.16
C ASN A 202 -12.16 17.56 2.95
N ILE A 203 -11.05 16.84 2.83
CA ILE A 203 -11.08 15.38 2.69
C ILE A 203 -11.08 14.74 4.09
N PRO A 204 -12.07 13.90 4.41
CA PRO A 204 -12.11 13.19 5.69
C PRO A 204 -10.95 12.20 5.79
N THR A 205 -10.32 12.14 6.96
CA THR A 205 -9.17 11.25 7.27
C THR A 205 -9.50 9.77 7.20
N ALA A 206 -10.78 9.41 7.30
CA ALA A 206 -11.28 8.03 7.24
C ALA A 206 -11.65 7.58 5.80
N THR A 207 -10.87 8.00 4.79
CA THR A 207 -11.07 7.54 3.42
C THR A 207 -10.54 6.10 3.27
N LYS A 208 -11.32 5.21 2.65
CA LYS A 208 -10.94 3.79 2.44
C LYS A 208 -9.80 3.58 1.44
N THR A 209 -9.49 4.61 0.64
CA THR A 209 -8.38 4.61 -0.32
C THR A 209 -7.08 4.97 0.41
N ASP A 210 -5.96 4.40 -0.03
CA ASP A 210 -4.63 4.76 0.50
C ASP A 210 -4.39 6.27 0.39
N ARG A 211 -4.29 6.93 1.54
CA ARG A 211 -4.07 8.39 1.69
C ARG A 211 -2.84 8.84 0.91
N ARG A 212 -1.80 8.00 0.84
CA ARG A 212 -0.55 8.29 0.14
C ARG A 212 -0.76 8.34 -1.38
N GLN A 213 -1.44 7.34 -1.93
CA GLN A 213 -1.75 7.30 -3.37
C GLN A 213 -2.66 8.45 -3.80
N LEU A 214 -3.60 8.83 -2.94
CA LEU A 214 -4.42 10.01 -3.16
C LEU A 214 -3.51 11.22 -3.35
N LEU A 215 -2.75 11.60 -2.33
CA LEU A 215 -1.84 12.76 -2.34
C LEU A 215 -0.78 12.73 -3.44
N LYS A 216 -0.30 11.55 -3.85
CA LYS A 216 0.67 11.40 -4.94
C LYS A 216 0.10 11.89 -6.28
N ASN A 217 -1.17 11.60 -6.55
CA ASN A 217 -1.82 11.90 -7.83
C ASN A 217 -2.59 13.22 -7.81
N MET A 218 -2.60 13.91 -6.68
CA MET A 218 -3.45 15.07 -6.43
C MET A 218 -3.15 16.29 -7.33
N LYS A 219 -1.89 16.46 -7.73
CA LYS A 219 -1.51 17.49 -8.71
C LYS A 219 -2.18 17.25 -10.07
N GLU A 220 -2.16 16.01 -10.55
CA GLU A 220 -2.75 15.62 -11.83
C GLU A 220 -4.28 15.75 -11.79
N VAL A 221 -4.89 15.44 -10.65
CA VAL A 221 -6.33 15.63 -10.43
C VAL A 221 -6.72 17.10 -10.51
N TYR A 222 -5.94 18.00 -9.89
CA TYR A 222 -6.20 19.44 -9.99
C TYR A 222 -5.97 20.00 -11.40
N GLN A 223 -4.95 19.50 -12.12
CA GLN A 223 -4.69 19.90 -13.50
C GLN A 223 -5.79 19.41 -14.46
N SER A 224 -6.36 18.24 -14.20
CA SER A 224 -7.44 17.64 -15.00
C SER A 224 -8.85 18.05 -14.55
N LYS A 225 -8.97 19.02 -13.63
CA LYS A 225 -10.25 19.44 -13.06
C LYS A 225 -11.24 19.81 -14.16
N GLY A 226 -12.38 19.10 -14.17
CA GLY A 226 -13.45 19.28 -15.16
C GLY A 226 -13.44 18.27 -16.31
N ASN A 227 -12.41 17.43 -16.42
CA ASN A 227 -12.41 16.28 -17.33
C ASN A 227 -13.11 15.06 -16.70
N GLU A 228 -13.59 14.14 -17.53
CA GLU A 228 -14.23 12.87 -17.12
C GLU A 228 -13.35 12.07 -16.15
N SER A 229 -12.04 12.03 -16.40
CA SER A 229 -11.07 11.32 -15.57
C SER A 229 -11.00 11.87 -14.14
N SER A 230 -11.15 13.20 -13.96
CA SER A 230 -11.15 13.84 -12.64
C SER A 230 -12.38 13.45 -11.83
N PHE A 231 -13.56 13.42 -12.47
CA PHE A 231 -14.79 12.95 -11.84
C PHE A 231 -14.74 11.46 -11.52
N THR A 232 -14.26 10.63 -12.45
CA THR A 232 -14.09 9.18 -12.23
C THR A 232 -13.19 8.93 -11.03
N TRP A 233 -12.05 9.63 -10.96
CA TRP A 233 -11.11 9.52 -9.85
C TRP A 233 -11.71 10.00 -8.51
N LEU A 234 -12.49 11.09 -8.50
CA LEU A 234 -13.16 11.59 -7.29
C LEU A 234 -14.20 10.60 -6.75
N PHE A 235 -15.03 10.02 -7.61
CA PHE A 235 -16.02 9.04 -7.19
C PHE A 235 -15.38 7.71 -6.77
N ARG A 236 -14.30 7.30 -7.44
CA ARG A 236 -13.51 6.13 -7.04
C ARG A 236 -12.87 6.32 -5.68
N SER A 237 -12.22 7.47 -5.44
CA SER A 237 -11.50 7.74 -4.20
C SER A 237 -12.40 7.94 -2.98
N LEU A 238 -13.54 8.64 -3.13
CA LEU A 238 -14.42 9.00 -2.02
C LEU A 238 -15.51 7.96 -1.74
N TYR A 239 -16.08 7.37 -2.80
CA TYR A 239 -17.25 6.49 -2.69
C TYR A 239 -16.95 5.03 -3.06
N ALA A 240 -15.71 4.70 -3.44
CA ALA A 240 -15.33 3.36 -3.91
C ALA A 240 -16.22 2.87 -5.07
N LYS A 241 -16.64 3.78 -5.96
CA LYS A 241 -17.42 3.46 -7.16
C LYS A 241 -16.56 3.64 -8.40
N GLU A 242 -16.45 2.58 -9.19
CA GLU A 242 -15.69 2.60 -10.44
C GLU A 242 -16.59 2.90 -11.66
N ASP A 243 -17.90 2.65 -11.53
CA ASP A 243 -18.87 2.84 -12.62
C ASP A 243 -19.47 4.26 -12.59
N VAL A 244 -18.73 5.22 -13.14
CA VAL A 244 -19.22 6.59 -13.40
C VAL A 244 -19.53 6.74 -14.88
N GLU A 245 -20.80 6.90 -15.21
CA GLU A 245 -21.25 7.17 -16.57
C GLU A 245 -21.41 8.68 -16.79
N PHE A 246 -20.83 9.17 -17.89
CA PHE A 246 -20.97 10.56 -18.30
C PHE A 246 -21.98 10.67 -19.44
N TYR A 247 -23.08 11.37 -19.17
CA TYR A 247 -24.06 11.69 -20.18
C TYR A 247 -23.89 13.15 -20.63
N TYR A 248 -23.71 13.35 -21.93
CA TYR A 248 -23.57 14.66 -22.54
C TYR A 248 -24.79 14.98 -23.39
N PRO A 249 -25.66 15.93 -23.02
CA PRO A 249 -26.85 16.26 -23.82
C PRO A 249 -26.54 16.64 -25.28
N LYS A 250 -25.31 17.10 -25.56
CA LYS A 250 -24.81 17.41 -26.92
C LYS A 250 -24.80 16.19 -27.86
N THR A 251 -24.73 14.96 -27.37
CA THR A 251 -24.82 13.76 -28.21
C THR A 251 -26.20 13.62 -28.85
N ASP A 252 -27.21 14.08 -28.14
CA ASP A 252 -28.62 13.91 -28.50
C ASP A 252 -29.16 15.13 -29.25
N MET A 253 -28.35 16.19 -29.36
CA MET A 253 -28.68 17.35 -30.18
C MET A 253 -28.53 17.01 -31.66
N SER A 254 -29.59 17.31 -32.43
CA SER A 254 -29.54 17.25 -33.90
C SER A 254 -28.46 18.21 -34.42
N LYS A 255 -27.48 17.64 -35.13
CA LYS A 255 -26.41 18.40 -35.78
C LYS A 255 -26.74 18.49 -37.27
N MET A 256 -26.68 19.69 -37.84
CA MET A 256 -26.84 19.88 -39.29
C MET A 256 -25.80 19.02 -40.02
N SER A 257 -26.24 18.25 -41.01
CA SER A 257 -25.40 17.36 -41.82
C SER A 257 -24.75 16.16 -41.07
N HIS A 258 -25.24 15.77 -39.89
CA HIS A 258 -24.75 14.59 -39.16
C HIS A 258 -25.37 13.26 -39.64
N GLY A 259 -25.64 13.17 -40.93
CA GLY A 259 -26.14 11.94 -41.55
C GLY A 259 -25.09 10.85 -41.45
N LYS A 260 -25.31 9.87 -40.57
CA LYS A 260 -24.50 8.66 -40.52
C LYS A 260 -24.93 7.78 -41.69
N TRP A 261 -24.19 7.85 -42.81
CA TRP A 261 -24.45 7.01 -43.97
C TRP A 261 -24.11 5.56 -43.61
N THR A 262 -25.14 4.74 -43.39
CA THR A 262 -24.99 3.28 -43.23
C THR A 262 -25.09 2.66 -44.63
N LEU A 263 -24.02 2.00 -45.07
CA LEU A 263 -24.06 1.13 -46.24
C LEU A 263 -24.54 -0.24 -45.79
N ASP A 264 -25.79 -0.57 -46.10
CA ASP A 264 -26.30 -1.91 -45.85
C ASP A 264 -25.54 -2.90 -46.74
N LYS A 265 -25.01 -3.96 -46.13
CA LYS A 265 -24.32 -5.03 -46.85
C LYS A 265 -25.37 -6.06 -47.26
N SER A 266 -25.42 -6.41 -48.54
CA SER A 266 -26.31 -7.46 -49.04
C SER A 266 -25.57 -8.52 -49.85
N VAL A 267 -26.09 -9.74 -49.82
CA VAL A 267 -25.62 -10.89 -50.62
C VAL A 267 -26.80 -11.41 -51.43
N LYS A 268 -26.56 -11.74 -52.70
CA LYS A 268 -27.59 -12.26 -53.61
C LYS A 268 -27.36 -13.75 -53.85
N ILE A 269 -28.39 -14.55 -53.62
CA ILE A 269 -28.38 -16.00 -53.87
C ILE A 269 -29.39 -16.36 -54.97
N LEU A 270 -29.09 -17.41 -55.74
CA LEU A 270 -30.06 -17.96 -56.67
C LEU A 270 -31.12 -18.75 -55.91
N THR A 271 -32.39 -18.40 -56.11
CA THR A 271 -33.51 -19.05 -55.41
C THR A 271 -33.68 -20.51 -55.84
N SER A 272 -33.27 -20.88 -57.05
CA SER A 272 -33.38 -22.24 -57.58
C SER A 272 -32.45 -23.26 -56.94
N THR A 273 -31.34 -22.81 -56.33
CA THR A 273 -30.35 -23.66 -55.66
C THR A 273 -30.51 -23.68 -54.14
N ALA A 274 -31.39 -22.83 -53.60
CA ALA A 274 -31.58 -22.66 -52.17
C ALA A 274 -32.60 -23.66 -51.62
N ASN A 275 -32.21 -24.41 -50.59
CA ASN A 275 -33.13 -25.27 -49.82
C ASN A 275 -33.69 -24.47 -48.64
N ASN A 276 -35.01 -24.50 -48.42
CA ASN A 276 -35.68 -23.85 -47.28
C ASN A 276 -35.47 -22.33 -47.16
N ILE A 277 -35.68 -21.59 -48.26
CA ILE A 277 -35.41 -20.14 -48.33
C ILE A 277 -36.16 -19.29 -47.28
N ASN A 278 -37.33 -19.73 -46.84
CA ASN A 278 -38.13 -19.02 -45.84
C ASN A 278 -37.51 -19.04 -44.44
N LEU A 279 -36.50 -19.89 -44.19
CA LEU A 279 -35.82 -20.01 -42.90
C LEU A 279 -34.55 -19.17 -42.81
N PHE A 280 -34.13 -18.48 -43.88
CA PHE A 280 -32.89 -17.72 -43.88
C PHE A 280 -32.96 -16.49 -42.97
N THR A 281 -34.14 -15.86 -42.87
CA THR A 281 -34.34 -14.69 -42.01
C THR A 281 -34.07 -15.04 -40.55
N GLY A 282 -33.15 -14.31 -39.91
CA GLY A 282 -32.77 -14.49 -38.51
C GLY A 282 -31.74 -15.60 -38.25
N GLN A 283 -31.22 -16.26 -39.29
CA GLN A 283 -30.19 -17.29 -39.15
C GLN A 283 -28.79 -16.75 -39.45
N ASN A 284 -27.79 -17.42 -38.88
CA ASN A 284 -26.39 -17.22 -39.23
C ASN A 284 -26.06 -18.01 -40.49
N ILE A 285 -25.47 -17.35 -41.47
CA ILE A 285 -24.97 -17.93 -42.71
C ILE A 285 -23.45 -18.02 -42.67
N THR A 286 -22.87 -19.07 -43.28
CA THR A 286 -21.43 -19.30 -43.30
C THR A 286 -20.97 -19.66 -44.70
N GLY A 287 -20.08 -18.85 -45.29
CA GLY A 287 -19.53 -19.13 -46.61
C GLY A 287 -18.64 -20.37 -46.60
N LEU A 288 -18.88 -21.33 -47.49
CA LEU A 288 -18.12 -22.59 -47.56
C LEU A 288 -16.66 -22.36 -47.99
N SER A 289 -16.42 -21.38 -48.87
CA SER A 289 -15.07 -21.07 -49.37
C SER A 289 -14.40 -19.98 -48.57
N SER A 290 -15.18 -19.01 -48.07
CA SER A 290 -14.70 -17.84 -47.35
C SER A 290 -14.63 -17.99 -45.84
N ASN A 291 -15.31 -18.98 -45.26
CA ASN A 291 -15.59 -19.11 -43.83
C ASN A 291 -16.18 -17.83 -43.19
N ALA A 292 -16.67 -16.89 -44.01
CA ALA A 292 -17.24 -15.64 -43.53
C ALA A 292 -18.61 -15.91 -42.90
N THR A 293 -18.89 -15.28 -41.76
CA THR A 293 -20.15 -15.48 -41.03
C THR A 293 -20.94 -14.19 -40.95
N ALA A 294 -22.25 -14.26 -41.18
CA ALA A 294 -23.13 -13.11 -41.04
C ALA A 294 -24.53 -13.53 -40.58
N THR A 295 -25.28 -12.60 -40.00
CA THR A 295 -26.69 -12.80 -39.64
C THR A 295 -27.58 -12.17 -40.71
N VAL A 296 -28.58 -12.91 -41.18
CA VAL A 296 -29.53 -12.43 -42.20
C VAL A 296 -30.68 -11.69 -41.52
N GLU A 297 -30.85 -10.42 -41.86
CA GLU A 297 -31.92 -9.57 -41.30
C GLU A 297 -33.21 -9.66 -42.11
N THR A 298 -33.09 -9.52 -43.43
CA THR A 298 -34.24 -9.64 -44.34
C THR A 298 -33.85 -10.33 -45.64
N ALA A 299 -34.77 -11.13 -46.16
CA ALA A 299 -34.64 -11.83 -47.43
C ALA A 299 -35.75 -11.38 -48.39
N ILE A 300 -35.38 -10.74 -49.50
CA ILE A 300 -36.33 -10.23 -50.50
C ILE A 300 -36.06 -10.93 -51.83
N SER A 301 -37.07 -11.60 -52.38
CA SER A 301 -36.96 -12.28 -53.67
C SER A 301 -37.39 -11.36 -54.82
N SER A 302 -36.59 -11.31 -55.87
CA SER A 302 -36.84 -10.52 -57.08
C SER A 302 -36.53 -11.34 -58.34
N PHE A 303 -37.13 -10.97 -59.47
CA PHE A 303 -36.80 -11.57 -60.75
C PHE A 303 -35.77 -10.71 -61.49
N ALA A 304 -34.64 -11.29 -61.84
CA ALA A 304 -33.63 -10.71 -62.71
C ALA A 304 -33.70 -11.43 -64.07
N GLY A 305 -34.53 -10.89 -64.97
CA GLY A 305 -34.82 -11.56 -66.25
C GLY A 305 -35.63 -12.84 -66.04
N SER A 306 -35.08 -13.99 -66.46
CA SER A 306 -35.68 -15.31 -66.28
C SER A 306 -35.28 -16.01 -64.97
N LEU A 307 -34.35 -15.46 -64.20
CA LEU A 307 -33.83 -16.05 -62.97
C LEU A 307 -34.45 -15.38 -61.74
N GLN A 308 -34.91 -16.18 -60.79
CA GLN A 308 -35.34 -15.71 -59.47
C GLN A 308 -34.12 -15.63 -58.54
N VAL A 309 -33.89 -14.45 -57.95
CA VAL A 309 -32.77 -14.14 -57.08
C VAL A 309 -33.29 -13.60 -55.75
N THR A 310 -32.75 -14.08 -54.65
CA THR A 310 -33.09 -13.60 -53.31
C THR A 310 -31.93 -12.78 -52.75
N GLU A 311 -32.23 -11.53 -52.41
CA GLU A 311 -31.30 -10.60 -51.78
C GLU A 311 -31.44 -10.69 -50.26
N LEU A 312 -30.33 -11.03 -49.60
CA LEU A 312 -30.20 -11.13 -48.15
C LEU A 312 -29.46 -9.89 -47.64
N THR A 313 -30.11 -9.10 -46.79
CA THR A 313 -29.44 -8.02 -46.06
C THR A 313 -28.79 -8.58 -44.80
N LEU A 314 -27.54 -8.18 -44.55
CA LEU A 314 -26.69 -8.80 -43.53
C LEU A 314 -26.37 -7.82 -42.39
N SER A 315 -26.44 -8.31 -41.16
CA SER A 315 -25.90 -7.68 -39.97
C SER A 315 -24.70 -8.47 -39.44
N SER A 316 -23.88 -7.82 -38.60
CA SER A 316 -22.76 -8.46 -37.88
C SER A 316 -21.83 -9.31 -38.76
N VAL A 317 -21.44 -8.80 -39.93
CA VAL A 317 -20.56 -9.51 -40.87
C VAL A 317 -19.15 -9.63 -40.29
N VAL A 318 -18.70 -10.86 -40.06
CA VAL A 318 -17.34 -11.21 -39.64
C VAL A 318 -16.59 -11.80 -40.83
N ALA A 319 -15.40 -11.26 -41.13
CA ALA A 319 -14.54 -11.76 -42.20
C ALA A 319 -13.98 -13.14 -41.83
N GLY A 320 -14.03 -14.09 -42.76
CA GLY A 320 -13.47 -15.42 -42.59
C GLY A 320 -12.08 -15.53 -43.20
N LEU A 321 -11.37 -16.61 -42.82
CA LEU A 321 -10.07 -16.94 -43.36
C LEU A 321 -10.22 -18.01 -44.45
N ASP A 322 -9.78 -17.68 -45.65
CA ASP A 322 -9.84 -18.59 -46.80
C ASP A 322 -8.75 -19.69 -46.68
N ALA A 323 -8.86 -20.75 -47.49
CA ALA A 323 -7.85 -21.81 -47.59
C ALA A 323 -6.44 -21.30 -47.98
N ASP A 324 -6.37 -20.14 -48.64
CA ASP A 324 -5.13 -19.45 -49.03
C ASP A 324 -4.62 -18.45 -47.98
N GLY A 325 -5.23 -18.41 -46.78
CA GLY A 325 -4.82 -17.54 -45.67
C GLY A 325 -5.16 -16.05 -45.83
N THR A 326 -6.04 -15.71 -46.77
CA THR A 326 -6.49 -14.32 -47.00
C THR A 326 -7.78 -14.07 -46.20
N LEU A 327 -7.84 -12.94 -45.49
CA LEU A 327 -9.04 -12.48 -44.79
C LEU A 327 -10.00 -11.80 -45.78
N GLY A 328 -11.22 -12.31 -45.91
CA GLY A 328 -12.18 -11.85 -46.91
C GLY A 328 -13.63 -11.87 -46.44
N THR A 329 -14.49 -11.16 -47.17
CA THR A 329 -15.95 -11.30 -47.09
C THR A 329 -16.43 -12.42 -48.01
N PHE A 330 -17.75 -12.62 -48.08
CA PHE A 330 -18.34 -13.57 -49.00
C PHE A 330 -17.82 -13.41 -50.44
N ARG A 331 -17.44 -14.53 -51.07
CA ARG A 331 -16.94 -14.60 -52.44
C ARG A 331 -18.08 -14.83 -53.43
N ILE A 332 -17.93 -14.31 -54.65
CA ILE A 332 -18.92 -14.52 -55.72
C ILE A 332 -18.92 -16.00 -56.12
N GLY A 333 -20.10 -16.62 -56.12
CA GLY A 333 -20.30 -18.01 -56.55
C GLY A 333 -19.99 -19.06 -55.48
N GLU A 334 -19.79 -18.67 -54.22
CA GLU A 334 -19.65 -19.63 -53.12
C GLU A 334 -21.00 -20.10 -52.57
N ALA A 335 -21.00 -21.30 -51.97
CA ALA A 335 -22.14 -21.82 -51.23
C ALA A 335 -22.16 -21.24 -49.81
N VAL A 336 -23.36 -21.01 -49.28
CA VAL A 336 -23.63 -20.27 -48.04
C VAL A 336 -24.71 -20.96 -47.24
#